data_AF-A0A538FKK0-F1
#
_entry.id   AF-A0A538FKK0-F1
#
_cell.length_a   1.000
_cell.length_b   1.000
_cell.length_c   1.000
_cell.angle_alpha   90.00
_cell.angle_beta   90.00
_cell.angle_gamma   90.00
#
_symmetry.space_group_name_H-M   'P 1'
#
loop_
_entity.id
_entity.type
_entity.pdbx_description
1 polymer ?
#
loop_
_entity_poly.entity_id
_entity_poly.type
_entity_poly.pdbx_seq_one_letter_code
_entity_poly.pdbx_strand_id
1 'polypeptide(L)'
;MVMRRRLVALGILLAALIGLGFAVAGVRDRGHKQPKPVAAPKPFRIVFPEGFTRLQMADRVKSVAEIAAHERGRTPRLSERGYRAATAGRRLVPGFGRHPLEGFLFPATYQFTARTTSAQLVRAQLKAFRRSWARIDLAYARSKNLTRYDVLTIASMVEKEAVAPEERPKIARVIYNRLHHRMPLQIDATTRYGFHVPGTKSLLQSQLNSDNP
;
A
#
# COMPACT_ATOMS: atom_id res chain seq x y z
N MET A 1 3.09 9.09 80.26
CA MET A 1 2.47 7.77 80.50
C MET A 1 2.21 7.13 79.14
N VAL A 2 3.18 6.46 78.53
CA VAL A 2 3.62 5.07 78.78
C VAL A 2 2.52 4.07 78.39
N MET A 3 2.70 3.43 77.23
CA MET A 3 2.48 1.99 77.14
C MET A 3 3.52 1.36 76.19
N ARG A 4 4.59 0.85 76.82
CA ARG A 4 5.57 -0.08 76.28
C ARG A 4 4.97 -1.49 76.20
N ARG A 5 5.50 -2.33 75.31
CA ARG A 5 5.86 -3.78 75.45
C ARG A 5 5.86 -4.41 74.03
N ARG A 6 6.86 -5.15 73.53
CA ARG A 6 7.79 -6.11 74.15
C ARG A 6 8.92 -6.55 73.18
N LEU A 7 10.11 -6.78 73.76
CA LEU A 7 11.12 -7.85 73.49
C LEU A 7 11.98 -7.76 72.19
N VAL A 8 13.29 -7.43 72.23
CA VAL A 8 14.50 -8.25 72.60
C VAL A 8 14.78 -9.30 71.50
N ALA A 9 15.92 -9.37 70.78
CA ALA A 9 17.36 -9.39 71.12
C ALA A 9 18.20 -8.94 69.89
N LEU A 10 19.28 -8.15 69.96
CA LEU A 10 20.64 -8.31 70.53
C LEU A 10 21.60 -9.25 69.77
N GLY A 11 22.65 -8.65 69.22
CA GLY A 11 23.92 -9.24 68.74
C GLY A 11 24.60 -8.23 67.80
N ILE A 12 25.43 -7.24 68.21
CA ILE A 12 26.81 -7.31 68.77
C ILE A 12 27.69 -8.22 67.89
N LEU A 13 28.76 -7.84 67.16
CA LEU A 13 29.98 -7.06 67.45
C LEU A 13 30.71 -6.88 66.07
N LEU A 14 31.10 -5.69 65.57
CA LEU A 14 32.37 -4.94 65.74
C LEU A 14 33.68 -5.61 65.23
N ALA A 15 34.32 -5.01 64.19
CA ALA A 15 35.78 -4.78 63.98
C ALA A 15 36.05 -4.47 62.46
N ALA A 16 36.52 -3.29 62.02
CA ALA A 16 37.86 -2.68 62.16
C ALA A 16 38.96 -3.57 61.50
N LEU A 17 39.87 -3.18 60.59
CA LEU A 17 40.42 -1.92 60.06
C LEU A 17 41.27 -2.26 58.79
N ILE A 18 41.34 -1.31 57.85
CA ILE A 18 42.53 -0.82 57.11
C ILE A 18 43.57 -1.83 56.56
N GLY A 19 43.68 -1.84 55.22
CA GLY A 19 44.96 -1.59 54.53
C GLY A 19 45.58 -2.74 53.73
N LEU A 20 45.59 -2.64 52.40
CA LEU A 20 46.82 -2.73 51.59
C LEU A 20 46.52 -2.30 50.15
N GLY A 21 47.27 -1.30 49.67
CA GLY A 21 47.23 -0.89 48.27
C GLY A 21 47.80 -1.96 47.35
N PHE A 22 47.09 -2.24 46.26
CA PHE A 22 47.67 -2.82 45.06
C PHE A 22 47.42 -1.86 43.91
N ALA A 23 48.50 -1.26 43.43
CA ALA A 23 48.56 -0.59 42.15
C ALA A 23 48.31 -1.65 41.05
N VAL A 24 47.12 -1.64 40.45
CA VAL A 24 46.88 -2.35 39.20
C VAL A 24 47.10 -1.38 38.06
N ALA A 25 48.21 -1.61 37.36
CA ALA A 25 48.62 -0.94 36.14
C ALA A 25 47.50 -0.92 35.10
N GLY A 26 47.43 0.19 34.35
CA GLY A 26 46.38 0.53 33.41
C GLY A 26 45.97 -0.61 32.47
N VAL A 27 44.71 -1.03 32.61
CA VAL A 27 43.98 -1.65 31.50
C VAL A 27 43.65 -0.51 30.54
N ARG A 28 44.42 -0.46 29.46
CA ARG A 28 44.18 0.36 28.28
C ARG A 28 42.74 0.08 27.81
N ASP A 29 41.85 1.05 28.02
CA ASP A 29 40.49 1.03 27.50
C ASP A 29 40.58 0.87 25.97
N ARG A 30 40.41 -0.36 25.49
CA ARG A 30 40.27 -0.62 24.07
C ARG A 30 38.92 -0.06 23.71
N GLY A 31 38.92 1.20 23.26
CA GLY A 31 37.73 1.86 22.73
C GLY A 31 37.06 0.97 21.70
N HIS A 32 36.09 0.18 22.15
CA HIS A 32 35.11 -0.46 21.29
C HIS A 32 34.26 0.69 20.77
N LYS A 33 34.72 1.27 19.64
CA LYS A 33 33.86 2.08 18.79
C LYS A 33 32.65 1.21 18.49
N GLN A 34 31.54 1.46 19.17
CA GLN A 34 30.25 0.94 18.74
C GLN A 34 30.14 1.27 17.26
N PRO A 35 29.92 0.27 16.37
CA PRO A 35 29.80 0.56 14.97
C PRO A 35 28.65 1.56 14.82
N LYS A 36 28.97 2.77 14.32
CA LYS A 36 27.96 3.77 13.98
C LYS A 36 26.85 3.04 13.22
N PRO A 37 25.56 3.21 13.58
CA PRO A 37 24.47 2.59 12.84
C PRO A 37 24.67 2.92 11.37
N VAL A 38 24.96 1.89 10.55
CA VAL A 38 25.10 2.07 9.12
C VAL A 38 23.76 2.63 8.65
N ALA A 39 23.75 3.90 8.24
CA ALA A 39 22.54 4.58 7.83
C ALA A 39 21.83 3.71 6.78
N ALA A 40 20.57 3.35 7.06
CA ALA A 40 19.82 2.50 6.15
C ALA A 40 19.80 3.15 4.76
N PRO A 41 20.06 2.41 3.67
CA PRO A 41 20.12 2.99 2.35
C PRO A 41 18.80 3.68 2.02
N LYS A 42 18.86 4.94 1.57
CA LYS A 42 17.68 5.76 1.22
C LYS A 42 16.74 4.93 0.33
N PRO A 43 15.44 4.78 0.64
CA PRO A 43 14.56 3.94 -0.18
C PRO A 43 14.34 4.55 -1.56
N PHE A 44 14.12 3.70 -2.57
CA PHE A 44 13.59 4.12 -3.85
C PHE A 44 12.09 4.43 -3.73
N ARG A 45 11.55 5.14 -4.72
CA ARG A 45 10.13 5.47 -4.80
C ARG A 45 9.55 4.96 -6.10
N ILE A 46 8.36 4.38 -6.04
CA ILE A 46 7.54 4.06 -7.19
C ILE A 46 6.24 4.84 -7.10
N VAL A 47 5.91 5.57 -8.15
CA VAL A 47 4.68 6.35 -8.27
C VAL A 47 3.72 5.61 -9.18
N PHE A 48 2.50 5.39 -8.70
CA PHE A 48 1.36 4.89 -9.48
C PHE A 48 0.32 6.00 -9.61
N PRO A 49 0.15 6.57 -10.82
CA PRO A 49 -0.93 7.52 -11.11
C PRO A 49 -2.32 6.87 -10.99
N GLU A 50 -3.34 7.71 -10.85
CA GLU A 50 -4.74 7.31 -10.98
C GLU A 50 -5.03 6.77 -12.40
N GLY A 51 -6.09 5.99 -12.54
CA GLY A 51 -6.49 5.38 -13.82
C GLY A 51 -5.59 4.24 -14.33
N PHE A 52 -4.49 3.89 -13.65
CA PHE A 52 -3.67 2.75 -14.06
C PHE A 52 -4.42 1.43 -13.88
N THR A 53 -4.39 0.56 -14.90
CA THR A 53 -4.81 -0.83 -14.74
C THR A 53 -3.76 -1.63 -13.97
N ARG A 54 -4.15 -2.76 -13.39
CA ARG A 54 -3.23 -3.70 -12.74
C ARG A 54 -2.05 -4.09 -13.63
N LEU A 55 -2.27 -4.23 -14.94
CA LEU A 55 -1.23 -4.57 -15.91
C LEU A 55 -0.27 -3.41 -16.12
N GLN A 56 -0.77 -2.19 -16.28
CA GLN A 56 0.08 -0.98 -16.37
C GLN A 56 0.90 -0.77 -15.09
N MET A 57 0.35 -1.11 -13.92
CA MET A 57 1.12 -1.11 -12.68
C MET A 57 2.24 -2.16 -12.68
N ALA A 58 2.01 -3.35 -13.26
CA ALA A 58 3.05 -4.36 -13.39
C ALA A 58 4.20 -3.88 -14.31
N ASP A 59 3.86 -3.24 -15.43
CA ASP A 59 4.85 -2.66 -16.35
C ASP A 59 5.65 -1.54 -15.67
N ARG A 60 4.98 -0.68 -14.88
CA ARG A 60 5.64 0.35 -14.06
C ARG A 60 6.60 -0.26 -13.04
N VAL A 61 6.23 -1.39 -12.43
CA VAL A 61 7.10 -2.13 -11.52
C VAL A 61 8.35 -2.64 -12.25
N LYS A 62 8.22 -3.15 -13.48
CA LYS A 62 9.35 -3.56 -14.32
C LYS A 62 10.35 -2.42 -14.51
N SER A 63 9.89 -1.30 -15.07
CA SER A 63 10.76 -0.17 -15.41
C SER A 63 11.47 0.40 -14.18
N VAL A 64 10.76 0.54 -13.06
CA VAL A 64 11.36 1.08 -11.82
C VAL A 64 12.33 0.09 -11.19
N ALA A 65 12.09 -1.22 -11.29
CA ALA A 65 13.03 -2.24 -10.82
C ALA A 65 14.33 -2.26 -11.65
N GLU A 66 14.23 -2.09 -12.97
CA GLU A 66 15.38 -1.98 -13.89
C GLU A 66 16.23 -0.74 -13.57
N ILE A 67 15.60 0.42 -13.40
CA ILE A 67 16.27 1.66 -12.99
C ILE A 67 16.98 1.47 -11.64
N ALA A 68 16.28 0.89 -10.66
CA ALA A 68 16.84 0.64 -9.34
C ALA A 68 18.04 -0.32 -9.36
N ALA A 69 18.00 -1.34 -10.22
CA ALA A 69 19.10 -2.27 -10.42
C ALA A 69 20.32 -1.57 -11.04
N HIS A 70 20.10 -0.74 -12.06
CA HIS A 70 21.13 0.03 -12.73
C HIS A 70 21.79 1.05 -11.79
N GLU A 71 21.00 1.85 -11.06
CA GLU A 71 21.53 2.92 -10.19
C GLU A 71 22.29 2.42 -8.97
N ARG A 72 22.01 1.21 -8.47
CA ARG A 72 22.60 0.70 -7.21
C ARG A 72 23.40 -0.58 -7.35
N GLY A 73 23.56 -1.09 -8.57
CA GLY A 73 24.26 -2.35 -8.85
C GLY A 73 23.66 -3.55 -8.09
N ARG A 74 22.37 -3.48 -7.73
CA ARG A 74 21.69 -4.53 -6.96
C ARG A 74 20.26 -4.72 -7.44
N THR A 75 19.98 -5.92 -7.94
CA THR A 75 18.63 -6.29 -8.39
C THR A 75 17.66 -6.31 -7.21
N PRO A 76 16.58 -5.51 -7.22
CA PRO A 76 15.57 -5.56 -6.18
C PRO A 76 14.75 -6.85 -6.28
N ARG A 77 14.22 -7.31 -5.13
CA ARG A 77 13.24 -8.42 -5.10
C ARG A 77 11.89 -8.06 -5.71
N LEU A 78 11.64 -6.77 -5.90
CA LEU A 78 10.48 -6.25 -6.61
C LEU A 78 10.67 -6.54 -8.11
N SER A 79 9.71 -7.27 -8.70
CA SER A 79 9.73 -7.61 -10.12
C SER A 79 8.32 -7.65 -10.70
N GLU A 80 8.23 -7.48 -12.02
CA GLU A 80 6.97 -7.58 -12.77
C GLU A 80 6.30 -8.94 -12.55
N ARG A 81 7.05 -10.04 -12.76
CA ARG A 81 6.55 -11.40 -12.56
C ARG A 81 6.02 -11.60 -11.14
N GLY A 82 6.76 -11.15 -10.14
CA GLY A 82 6.33 -11.24 -8.74
C GLY A 82 5.08 -10.41 -8.46
N TYR A 83 4.93 -9.25 -9.12
CA TYR A 83 3.75 -8.39 -8.96
C TYR A 83 2.52 -8.95 -9.66
N ARG A 84 2.67 -9.45 -10.88
CA ARG A 84 1.61 -10.17 -11.61
C ARG A 84 1.12 -11.37 -10.80
N ALA A 85 2.03 -12.18 -10.24
CA ALA A 85 1.67 -13.30 -9.37
C ALA A 85 0.95 -12.85 -8.08
N ALA A 86 1.45 -11.80 -7.41
CA ALA A 86 0.85 -11.28 -6.18
C ALA A 86 -0.54 -10.63 -6.39
N THR A 87 -0.87 -10.27 -7.62
CA THR A 87 -2.13 -9.64 -8.01
C THR A 87 -3.02 -10.56 -8.87
N ALA A 88 -2.60 -11.80 -9.10
CA ALA A 88 -3.34 -12.76 -9.92
C ALA A 88 -4.58 -13.32 -9.19
N GLY A 89 -5.57 -13.71 -9.99
CA GLY A 89 -6.77 -14.38 -9.51
C GLY A 89 -7.70 -13.51 -8.66
N ARG A 90 -8.74 -14.14 -8.11
CA ARG A 90 -9.72 -13.49 -7.25
C ARG A 90 -9.36 -13.69 -5.78
N ARG A 91 -9.37 -12.62 -5.01
CA ARG A 91 -9.03 -12.61 -3.58
C ARG A 91 -10.18 -12.08 -2.75
N LEU A 92 -10.26 -12.52 -1.49
CA LEU A 92 -11.19 -11.94 -0.54
C LEU A 92 -10.72 -10.52 -0.20
N VAL A 93 -11.52 -9.53 -0.57
CA VAL A 93 -11.30 -8.13 -0.23
C VAL A 93 -12.30 -7.75 0.89
N PRO A 94 -11.83 -7.33 2.07
CA PRO A 94 -12.69 -7.01 3.20
C PRO A 94 -13.77 -5.98 2.84
N GLY A 95 -15.04 -6.33 3.04
CA GLY A 95 -16.19 -5.48 2.74
C GLY A 95 -16.71 -5.54 1.29
N PHE A 96 -16.00 -6.23 0.38
CA PHE A 96 -16.37 -6.38 -1.02
C PHE A 96 -16.64 -7.84 -1.42
N GLY A 97 -16.03 -8.83 -0.74
CA GLY A 97 -16.15 -10.24 -1.13
C GLY A 97 -14.99 -10.69 -2.02
N ARG A 98 -15.19 -11.73 -2.83
CA ARG A 98 -14.11 -12.34 -3.63
C ARG A 98 -14.06 -11.76 -5.05
N HIS A 99 -13.09 -10.87 -5.31
CA HIS A 99 -12.94 -10.15 -6.58
C HIS A 99 -11.50 -10.19 -7.11
N PRO A 100 -11.27 -9.99 -8.42
CA PRO A 100 -9.96 -9.61 -8.93
C PRO A 100 -9.44 -8.35 -8.21
N LEU A 101 -8.12 -8.15 -8.19
CA LEU A 101 -7.53 -6.96 -7.54
C LEU A 101 -7.54 -5.70 -8.42
N GLU A 102 -8.16 -5.74 -9.60
CA GLU A 102 -8.37 -4.55 -10.44
C GLU A 102 -9.15 -3.48 -9.66
N GLY A 103 -8.71 -2.23 -9.73
CA GLY A 103 -9.30 -1.11 -8.98
C GLY A 103 -8.98 -1.07 -7.46
N PHE A 104 -8.49 -2.17 -6.86
CA PHE A 104 -8.17 -2.21 -5.42
C PHE A 104 -6.73 -1.79 -5.09
N LEU A 105 -5.85 -1.74 -6.08
CA LEU A 105 -4.44 -1.37 -5.91
C LEU A 105 -4.34 0.16 -5.89
N PHE A 106 -4.31 0.74 -4.69
CA PHE A 106 -4.44 2.20 -4.55
C PHE A 106 -3.32 2.98 -5.25
N PRO A 107 -3.65 3.96 -6.10
CA PRO A 107 -2.68 4.83 -6.75
C PRO A 107 -2.06 5.79 -5.72
N ALA A 108 -0.74 5.72 -5.56
CA ALA A 108 0.02 6.58 -4.66
C ALA A 108 1.51 6.44 -4.96
N THR A 109 2.32 7.15 -4.18
CA THR A 109 3.77 6.92 -4.11
C THR A 109 4.10 5.94 -3.00
N TYR A 110 4.84 4.88 -3.33
CA TYR A 110 5.32 3.88 -2.38
C TYR A 110 6.84 3.89 -2.32
N GLN A 111 7.38 3.68 -1.12
CA GLN A 111 8.81 3.50 -0.91
C GLN A 111 9.16 2.01 -0.93
N PHE A 112 10.30 1.67 -1.50
CA PHE A 112 10.81 0.30 -1.50
C PHE A 112 12.34 0.26 -1.41
N THR A 113 12.85 -0.89 -0.99
CA THR A 113 14.29 -1.19 -0.93
C THR A 113 14.59 -2.41 -1.80
N ALA A 114 15.86 -2.76 -1.97
CA ALA A 114 16.25 -3.99 -2.67
C ALA A 114 15.63 -5.26 -2.05
N ARG A 115 15.27 -5.24 -0.76
CA ARG A 115 14.64 -6.38 -0.06
C ARG A 115 13.12 -6.40 -0.16
N THR A 116 12.48 -5.30 -0.58
CA THR A 116 11.03 -5.20 -0.67
C THR A 116 10.51 -6.12 -1.77
N THR A 117 9.57 -7.01 -1.43
CA THR A 117 8.97 -7.94 -2.39
C THR A 117 7.73 -7.35 -3.06
N SER A 118 7.38 -7.85 -4.25
CA SER A 118 6.13 -7.44 -4.90
C SER A 118 4.89 -7.70 -4.04
N ALA A 119 4.86 -8.78 -3.26
CA ALA A 119 3.77 -9.05 -2.32
C ALA A 119 3.68 -8.03 -1.17
N GLN A 120 4.81 -7.50 -0.70
CA GLN A 120 4.81 -6.40 0.29
C GLN A 120 4.26 -5.11 -0.31
N LEU A 121 4.64 -4.78 -1.55
CA LEU A 121 4.09 -3.62 -2.26
C LEU A 121 2.56 -3.73 -2.43
N VAL A 122 2.07 -4.88 -2.89
CA VAL A 122 0.63 -5.14 -3.04
C VAL A 122 -0.11 -5.01 -1.70
N ARG A 123 0.46 -5.52 -0.60
CA ARG A 123 -0.14 -5.32 0.73
C ARG A 123 -0.21 -3.86 1.13
N ALA A 124 0.82 -3.07 0.81
CA ALA A 124 0.81 -1.63 1.08
C ALA A 124 -0.28 -0.90 0.27
N GLN A 125 -0.45 -1.26 -1.00
CA GLN A 125 -1.51 -0.72 -1.86
C GLN A 125 -2.91 -1.06 -1.34
N LEU A 126 -3.17 -2.31 -0.98
CA LEU A 126 -4.46 -2.73 -0.41
C LEU A 126 -4.73 -2.07 0.95
N LYS A 127 -3.69 -1.83 1.75
CA LYS A 127 -3.80 -1.10 3.01
C LYS A 127 -4.16 0.37 2.78
N ALA A 128 -3.54 1.00 1.78
CA ALA A 128 -3.85 2.38 1.39
C ALA A 128 -5.29 2.48 0.85
N PHE A 129 -5.70 1.56 -0.01
CA PHE A 129 -7.08 1.47 -0.51
C PHE A 129 -8.09 1.43 0.63
N ARG A 130 -7.91 0.49 1.58
CA ARG A 130 -8.80 0.37 2.74
C ARG A 130 -8.90 1.66 3.56
N ARG A 131 -7.77 2.35 3.76
CA ARG A 131 -7.73 3.62 4.51
C ARG A 131 -8.48 4.72 3.79
N SER A 132 -8.29 4.85 2.48
CA SER A 132 -8.99 5.84 1.67
C SER A 132 -10.49 5.52 1.58
N TRP A 133 -10.83 4.26 1.33
CA TRP A 133 -12.21 3.81 1.21
C TRP A 133 -13.01 3.99 2.51
N ALA A 134 -12.39 3.81 3.67
CA ALA A 134 -13.04 4.00 4.97
C ALA A 134 -13.57 5.42 5.21
N ARG A 135 -13.14 6.40 4.41
CA ARG A 135 -13.57 7.80 4.49
C ARG A 135 -14.74 8.14 3.58
N ILE A 136 -15.18 7.19 2.74
CA ILE A 136 -16.23 7.42 1.75
C ILE A 136 -17.59 7.19 2.40
N ASP A 137 -18.49 8.16 2.26
CA ASP A 137 -19.90 7.97 2.58
C ASP A 137 -20.61 7.23 1.44
N LEU A 138 -21.23 6.09 1.80
CA LEU A 138 -21.96 5.23 0.88
C LEU A 138 -23.47 5.30 1.09
N ALA A 139 -23.98 6.23 1.91
CA ALA A 139 -25.42 6.38 2.14
C ALA A 139 -26.20 6.56 0.84
N TYR A 140 -25.76 7.47 -0.04
CA TYR A 140 -26.40 7.70 -1.33
C TYR A 140 -26.32 6.48 -2.26
N ALA A 141 -25.15 5.84 -2.36
CA ALA A 141 -25.01 4.63 -3.19
C ALA A 141 -25.92 3.49 -2.69
N ARG A 142 -26.02 3.32 -1.36
CA ARG A 142 -26.92 2.33 -0.75
C ARG A 142 -28.39 2.63 -1.02
N SER A 143 -28.81 3.90 -1.01
CA SER A 143 -30.20 4.27 -1.37
C SER A 143 -30.55 4.00 -2.83
N LYS A 144 -29.54 3.75 -3.67
CA LYS A 144 -29.67 3.32 -5.07
C LYS A 144 -29.43 1.81 -5.27
N ASN A 145 -29.42 1.02 -4.18
CA ASN A 145 -29.15 -0.43 -4.19
C ASN A 145 -27.79 -0.82 -4.79
N LEU A 146 -26.80 0.07 -4.72
CA LEU A 146 -25.46 -0.21 -5.24
C LEU A 146 -24.58 -0.84 -4.17
N THR A 147 -23.87 -1.89 -4.56
CA THR A 147 -22.84 -2.51 -3.73
C THR A 147 -21.58 -1.64 -3.69
N ARG A 148 -20.69 -1.93 -2.74
CA ARG A 148 -19.38 -1.26 -2.70
C ARG A 148 -18.57 -1.49 -3.98
N TYR A 149 -18.71 -2.68 -4.57
CA TYR A 149 -18.01 -3.02 -5.79
C TYR A 149 -18.56 -2.23 -6.98
N ASP A 150 -19.88 -2.03 -7.06
CA ASP A 150 -20.49 -1.19 -8.11
C ASP A 150 -19.98 0.24 -8.04
N VAL A 151 -19.88 0.81 -6.83
CA VAL A 151 -19.32 2.16 -6.63
C VAL A 151 -17.87 2.23 -7.09
N LEU A 152 -17.06 1.22 -6.80
CA LEU A 152 -15.67 1.15 -7.27
C LEU A 152 -15.60 1.05 -8.80
N THR A 153 -16.46 0.24 -9.42
CA THR A 153 -16.55 0.12 -10.88
C THR A 153 -16.99 1.43 -11.53
N ILE A 154 -18.02 2.09 -10.99
CA ILE A 154 -18.45 3.42 -11.47
C ILE A 154 -17.34 4.44 -11.34
N ALA A 155 -16.64 4.48 -10.20
CA ALA A 155 -15.50 5.37 -10.01
C ALA A 155 -14.40 5.13 -11.04
N SER A 156 -14.14 3.87 -11.42
CA SER A 156 -13.15 3.57 -12.46
C SER A 156 -13.56 4.06 -13.85
N MET A 157 -14.86 4.04 -14.17
CA MET A 157 -15.39 4.58 -15.42
C MET A 157 -15.31 6.11 -15.43
N VAL A 158 -15.74 6.77 -14.35
CA VAL A 158 -15.63 8.23 -14.19
C VAL A 158 -14.18 8.68 -14.35
N GLU A 159 -13.24 7.98 -13.73
CA GLU A 159 -11.81 8.31 -13.80
C GLU A 159 -11.25 8.18 -15.22
N LYS A 160 -11.77 7.25 -16.02
CA LYS A 160 -11.31 7.05 -17.40
C LYS A 160 -11.90 8.02 -18.40
N GLU A 161 -13.10 8.53 -18.13
CA GLU A 161 -13.80 9.47 -19.01
C GLU A 161 -13.47 10.93 -18.68
N ALA A 162 -13.13 11.24 -17.43
CA ALA A 162 -12.81 12.60 -17.03
C ALA A 162 -11.48 13.07 -17.62
N VAL A 163 -11.51 14.18 -18.37
CA VAL A 163 -10.30 14.87 -18.80
C VAL A 163 -9.84 15.84 -17.69
N ALA A 164 -10.80 16.46 -17.00
CA ALA A 164 -10.54 17.38 -15.91
C ALA A 164 -11.29 16.99 -14.60
N PRO A 165 -10.72 17.26 -13.41
CA PRO A 165 -11.32 16.89 -12.13
C PRO A 165 -12.75 17.40 -11.92
N GLU A 166 -13.05 18.60 -12.40
CA GLU A 166 -14.35 19.26 -12.31
C GLU A 166 -15.45 18.59 -13.15
N GLU A 167 -15.10 17.76 -14.12
CA GLU A 167 -16.06 17.02 -14.95
C GLU A 167 -16.58 15.76 -14.25
N ARG A 168 -15.79 15.22 -13.30
CA ARG A 168 -16.11 13.95 -12.61
C ARG A 168 -17.52 13.92 -12.02
N PRO A 169 -18.04 14.96 -11.34
CA PRO A 169 -19.42 14.96 -10.83
C PRO A 169 -20.47 14.91 -11.95
N LYS A 170 -20.23 15.61 -13.07
CA LYS A 170 -21.15 15.63 -14.22
C LYS A 170 -21.18 14.26 -14.89
N ILE A 171 -20.03 13.64 -15.11
CA ILE A 171 -19.90 12.29 -15.68
C ILE A 171 -20.58 11.27 -14.76
N ALA A 172 -20.29 11.31 -13.46
CA ALA A 172 -20.92 10.42 -12.48
C ALA A 172 -22.45 10.53 -12.52
N ARG A 173 -22.99 11.76 -12.60
CA ARG A 173 -24.44 11.99 -12.73
C ARG A 173 -25.02 11.36 -13.99
N VAL A 174 -24.33 11.45 -15.13
CA VAL A 174 -24.78 10.80 -16.38
C VAL A 174 -24.84 9.28 -16.22
N ILE A 175 -23.81 8.68 -15.61
CA ILE A 175 -23.78 7.23 -15.36
C ILE A 175 -24.94 6.81 -14.47
N TYR A 176 -25.15 7.48 -13.34
CA TYR A 176 -26.27 7.16 -12.43
C TYR A 176 -27.63 7.31 -13.11
N ASN A 177 -27.83 8.35 -13.93
CA ASN A 177 -29.08 8.55 -14.66
C ASN A 177 -29.30 7.41 -15.67
N ARG A 178 -28.28 7.02 -16.44
CA ARG A 178 -28.39 5.90 -17.38
C ARG A 178 -28.72 4.57 -16.69
N LEU A 179 -28.05 4.27 -15.58
CA LEU A 179 -28.36 3.08 -14.77
C LEU A 179 -29.81 3.10 -14.25
N HIS A 180 -30.27 4.24 -13.74
CA HIS A 180 -31.64 4.40 -13.25
C HIS A 180 -32.69 4.15 -14.35
N HIS A 181 -32.44 4.63 -15.57
CA HIS A 181 -33.30 4.43 -16.73
C HIS A 181 -33.06 3.11 -17.47
N ARG A 182 -32.22 2.21 -16.93
CA ARG A 182 -31.85 0.93 -17.57
C ARG A 182 -31.31 1.10 -19.00
N MET A 183 -30.62 2.21 -19.25
CA MET A 183 -29.98 2.48 -20.54
C MET A 183 -28.54 1.95 -20.56
N PRO A 184 -28.05 1.46 -21.72
CA PRO A 184 -26.64 1.15 -21.91
C PRO A 184 -25.74 2.36 -21.58
N LEU A 185 -24.62 2.12 -20.90
CA LEU A 185 -23.71 3.19 -20.49
C LEU A 185 -22.96 3.83 -21.66
N GLN A 186 -22.59 3.03 -22.68
CA GLN A 186 -21.85 3.47 -23.87
C GLN A 186 -20.59 4.26 -23.52
N ILE A 187 -19.74 3.66 -22.68
CA ILE A 187 -18.50 4.25 -22.18
C ILE A 187 -17.34 3.64 -22.96
N ASP A 188 -16.66 4.44 -23.79
CA ASP A 188 -15.55 3.95 -24.63
C ASP A 188 -14.43 3.33 -23.79
N ALA A 189 -14.20 3.86 -22.58
CA ALA A 189 -13.22 3.30 -21.66
C ALA A 189 -13.47 1.83 -21.29
N THR A 190 -14.73 1.39 -21.16
CA THR A 190 -15.04 -0.02 -20.85
C THR A 190 -14.73 -0.92 -22.05
N THR A 191 -15.06 -0.45 -23.26
CA THR A 191 -14.72 -1.16 -24.50
C THR A 191 -13.20 -1.30 -24.65
N ARG A 192 -12.44 -0.22 -24.41
CA ARG A 192 -10.97 -0.24 -24.42
C ARG A 192 -10.40 -1.24 -23.42
N TYR A 193 -10.96 -1.26 -22.21
CA TYR A 193 -10.56 -2.21 -21.18
C TYR A 193 -10.81 -3.66 -21.61
N GLY A 194 -12.01 -3.97 -22.11
CA GLY A 194 -12.38 -5.32 -22.57
C GLY A 194 -11.50 -5.83 -23.72
N PHE A 195 -11.15 -4.94 -24.66
CA PHE A 195 -10.31 -5.28 -25.82
C PHE A 195 -8.80 -5.10 -25.59
N HIS A 196 -8.38 -4.72 -24.39
CA HIS A 196 -6.97 -4.41 -24.08
C HIS A 196 -6.36 -3.37 -25.05
N VAL A 197 -7.17 -2.41 -25.50
CA VAL A 197 -6.74 -1.34 -26.43
C VAL A 197 -6.19 -0.16 -25.62
N PRO A 198 -4.92 0.23 -25.81
CA PRO A 198 -4.37 1.42 -25.17
C PRO A 198 -5.16 2.68 -25.54
N GLY A 199 -5.25 3.65 -24.63
CA GLY A 199 -5.89 4.94 -24.89
C GLY A 199 -5.28 5.72 -26.07
N THR A 200 -4.04 5.39 -26.44
CA THR A 200 -3.31 5.98 -27.58
C THR A 200 -3.71 5.42 -28.94
N LYS A 201 -4.56 4.39 -29.00
CA LYS A 201 -5.03 3.77 -30.25
C LYS A 201 -6.52 4.05 -30.46
N SER A 202 -6.97 4.20 -31.69
CA SER A 202 -8.39 4.32 -32.01
C SER A 202 -9.13 3.00 -31.78
N LEU A 203 -10.40 3.09 -31.35
CA LEU A 203 -11.31 1.93 -31.34
C LEU A 203 -11.83 1.69 -32.76
N LEU A 204 -11.97 0.42 -33.13
CA LEU A 204 -12.59 0.02 -34.40
C LEU A 204 -14.11 -0.06 -34.24
N GLN A 205 -14.86 0.22 -35.31
CA GLN A 205 -16.33 0.10 -35.30
C GLN A 205 -16.79 -1.32 -34.91
N SER A 206 -16.04 -2.34 -35.33
CA SER A 206 -16.29 -3.74 -34.95
C SER A 206 -16.14 -4.02 -33.44
N GLN A 207 -15.33 -3.22 -32.73
CA GLN A 207 -15.16 -3.32 -31.28
C GLN A 207 -16.26 -2.57 -30.53
N LEU A 208 -16.78 -1.48 -31.09
CA LEU A 208 -17.91 -0.73 -30.53
C LEU A 208 -19.23 -1.51 -30.64
N ASN A 209 -19.37 -2.30 -31.70
CA ASN A 209 -20.57 -3.10 -31.97
C ASN A 209 -20.52 -4.51 -31.36
N SER A 210 -19.48 -4.85 -30.60
CA SER A 210 -19.34 -6.19 -30.02
C SER A 210 -20.10 -6.33 -28.70
N ASP A 211 -20.64 -7.52 -28.43
CA ASP A 211 -21.29 -7.87 -27.17
C ASP A 211 -20.31 -8.23 -26.04
N ASN A 212 -19.11 -7.62 -26.03
CA ASN A 212 -18.12 -7.87 -24.98
C ASN A 212 -18.71 -7.44 -23.62
N PRO A 213 -18.85 -8.35 -22.64
CA PRO A 213 -19.54 -8.08 -21.37
C PRO A 213 -18.81 -7.11 -20.44
#